data_AF-A0A916TLC7-F1
#
_entry.id   AF-A0A916TLC7-F1
#
_cell.length_a   1.000
_cell.length_b   1.000
_cell.length_c   1.000
_cell.angle_alpha   90.00
_cell.angle_beta   90.00
_cell.angle_gamma   90.00
#
_symmetry.space_group_name_H-M   'P 1'
#
loop_
_entity.id
_entity.type
_entity.pdbx_description
1 polymer ?
#
loop_
_entity_poly.entity_id
_entity_poly.type
_entity_poly.pdbx_seq_one_letter_code
_entity_poly.pdbx_strand_id
1 'polypeptide(L)'
;MPLPTSAPRNCNRPLEGLNYSALRPFAKWQGAHLEAAIGGWLQLEPLHLELATLALDELTHRGADLNARMKFARANVEPVAWLTQARQAVLAGFPETVLEKSGTGTVYVLLRSGYTRENGFYGAYVGSTRKSLDQRFREHAKGGAKAARGLARYAIEPLYSLCLPLNPVPARRAKLEEWETRLHECLAPIVPKVTGDVAY
;
A
#
# COMPACT_ATOMS: atom_id res chain seq x y z
N MET A 1 -11.11 26.04 -15.69
CA MET A 1 -12.01 25.38 -14.74
C MET A 1 -11.30 25.29 -13.39
N PRO A 2 -11.88 25.82 -12.30
CA PRO A 2 -11.37 25.53 -10.95
C PRO A 2 -11.57 24.04 -10.65
N LEU A 3 -10.53 23.38 -10.15
CA LEU A 3 -10.59 21.99 -9.71
C LEU A 3 -11.61 21.88 -8.57
N PRO A 4 -12.49 20.85 -8.56
CA PRO A 4 -13.42 20.67 -7.46
C PRO A 4 -12.63 20.45 -6.18
N THR A 5 -12.98 21.23 -5.15
CA THR A 5 -12.52 21.07 -3.78
C THR A 5 -12.86 19.65 -3.33
N SER A 6 -11.88 18.75 -3.38
CA SER A 6 -12.09 17.34 -3.05
C SER A 6 -12.48 17.24 -1.58
N ALA A 7 -13.62 16.60 -1.29
CA ALA A 7 -13.94 16.08 0.03
C ALA A 7 -12.72 15.35 0.62
N PRO A 8 -12.55 15.31 1.96
CA PRO A 8 -11.45 14.57 2.57
C PRO A 8 -11.50 13.12 2.07
N ARG A 9 -10.45 12.68 1.36
CA ARG A 9 -10.33 11.28 0.92
C ARG A 9 -10.31 10.42 2.18
N ASN A 10 -11.32 9.57 2.34
CA ASN A 10 -11.33 8.58 3.40
C ASN A 10 -10.17 7.62 3.18
N CYS A 11 -9.46 7.26 4.25
CA CYS A 11 -8.43 6.24 4.19
C CYS A 11 -9.13 4.88 4.11
N ASN A 12 -8.81 4.05 3.09
CA ASN A 12 -9.23 2.65 3.08
C ASN A 12 -8.80 2.00 4.40
N ARG A 13 -9.65 1.15 4.98
CA ARG A 13 -9.31 0.38 6.19
C ARG A 13 -8.74 -0.99 5.81
N PRO A 14 -7.87 -1.59 6.65
CA PRO A 14 -7.44 -2.95 6.41
C PRO A 14 -8.64 -3.89 6.49
N LEU A 15 -8.62 -4.96 5.68
CA LEU A 15 -9.66 -5.98 5.72
C LEU A 15 -9.54 -6.78 7.02
N GLU A 16 -10.59 -6.74 7.83
CA GLU A 16 -10.63 -7.45 9.11
C GLU A 16 -10.50 -8.96 8.89
N GLY A 17 -9.72 -9.62 9.75
CA GLY A 17 -9.47 -11.06 9.68
C GLY A 17 -8.48 -11.50 8.59
N LEU A 18 -7.96 -10.60 7.75
CA LEU A 18 -6.93 -10.92 6.77
C LEU A 18 -5.53 -10.93 7.41
N ASN A 19 -4.79 -12.02 7.24
CA ASN A 19 -3.40 -12.09 7.69
C ASN A 19 -2.46 -11.49 6.63
N TYR A 20 -2.12 -10.21 6.81
CA TYR A 20 -1.24 -9.47 5.91
C TYR A 20 0.23 -9.93 5.91
N SER A 21 0.66 -10.62 6.98
CA SER A 21 2.02 -11.18 7.10
C SER A 21 2.19 -12.49 6.34
N ALA A 22 1.11 -13.16 5.93
CA ALA A 22 1.19 -14.38 5.14
C ALA A 22 1.53 -14.06 3.68
N LEU A 23 2.48 -14.78 3.06
CA LEU A 23 2.83 -14.58 1.64
C LEU A 23 1.60 -14.64 0.71
N ARG A 24 0.63 -15.49 1.05
CA ARG A 24 -0.66 -15.63 0.35
C ARG A 24 -1.82 -15.35 1.30
N PRO A 25 -2.20 -14.07 1.54
CA PRO A 25 -3.23 -13.71 2.51
C PRO A 25 -4.59 -14.35 2.22
N PHE A 26 -4.89 -14.55 0.94
CA PHE A 26 -6.16 -15.09 0.45
C PHE A 26 -6.13 -16.60 0.18
N ALA A 27 -5.08 -17.32 0.59
CA ALA A 27 -4.93 -18.77 0.33
C ALA A 27 -6.15 -19.60 0.78
N LYS A 28 -6.81 -19.19 1.88
CA LYS A 28 -7.98 -19.89 2.44
C LYS A 28 -9.32 -19.47 1.83
N TRP A 29 -9.34 -18.44 0.98
CA TRP A 29 -10.57 -17.92 0.40
C TRP A 29 -10.94 -18.70 -0.87
N GLN A 30 -12.24 -18.87 -1.12
CA GLN A 30 -12.74 -19.54 -2.32
C GLN A 30 -12.58 -18.66 -3.56
N GLY A 31 -12.30 -19.28 -4.71
CA GLY A 31 -12.05 -18.55 -5.96
C GLY A 31 -13.21 -17.64 -6.38
N ALA A 32 -14.44 -18.16 -6.33
CA ALA A 32 -15.65 -17.38 -6.63
C ALA A 32 -15.84 -16.18 -5.69
N HIS A 33 -15.50 -16.34 -4.41
CA HIS A 33 -15.56 -15.23 -3.44
C HIS A 33 -14.52 -14.16 -3.75
N LEU A 34 -13.29 -14.55 -4.10
CA LEU A 34 -12.23 -13.61 -4.49
C LEU A 34 -12.62 -12.85 -5.76
N GLU A 35 -13.11 -13.56 -6.76
CA GLU A 35 -13.56 -12.96 -8.01
C GLU A 35 -14.69 -11.94 -7.77
N ALA A 36 -15.67 -12.25 -6.91
CA ALA A 36 -16.75 -11.33 -6.54
C ALA A 36 -16.21 -10.12 -5.76
N ALA A 37 -15.33 -10.35 -4.79
CA ALA A 37 -14.73 -9.31 -3.97
C ALA A 37 -13.91 -8.30 -4.79
N ILE A 38 -13.13 -8.76 -5.76
CA ILE A 38 -12.40 -7.90 -6.72
C ILE A 38 -13.37 -6.94 -7.42
N GLY A 39 -14.51 -7.45 -7.89
CA GLY A 39 -15.54 -6.63 -8.53
C GLY A 39 -16.06 -5.53 -7.61
N GLY A 40 -16.34 -5.85 -6.34
CA GLY A 40 -16.76 -4.87 -5.34
C GLY A 40 -15.68 -3.84 -5.02
N TRP A 41 -14.44 -4.27 -4.76
CA TRP A 41 -13.33 -3.39 -4.38
C TRP A 41 -12.94 -2.38 -5.46
N LEU A 42 -13.06 -2.75 -6.73
CA LEU A 42 -12.79 -1.87 -7.86
C LEU A 42 -13.91 -0.84 -8.12
N GLN A 43 -15.07 -0.99 -7.49
CA GLN A 43 -16.21 -0.06 -7.59
C GLN A 43 -16.32 0.91 -6.42
N LEU A 44 -15.50 0.75 -5.37
CA LEU A 44 -15.51 1.63 -4.21
C LEU A 44 -14.85 2.99 -4.51
N GLU A 45 -15.29 4.01 -3.77
CA GLU A 45 -14.62 5.32 -3.71
C GLU A 45 -14.22 5.61 -2.25
N PRO A 46 -12.93 5.49 -1.87
CA PRO A 46 -11.79 5.13 -2.72
C PRO A 46 -11.75 3.65 -3.10
N LEU A 47 -11.11 3.36 -4.25
CA LEU A 47 -10.86 2.00 -4.72
C LEU A 47 -9.90 1.26 -3.78
N HIS A 48 -10.18 -0.03 -3.54
CA HIS A 48 -9.35 -0.93 -2.73
C HIS A 48 -8.43 -1.76 -3.66
N LEU A 49 -7.46 -1.09 -4.28
CA LEU A 49 -6.60 -1.68 -5.32
C LEU A 49 -5.57 -2.67 -4.74
N GLU A 50 -5.08 -2.45 -3.52
CA GLU A 50 -4.24 -3.43 -2.83
C GLU A 50 -4.94 -4.78 -2.70
N LEU A 51 -6.16 -4.78 -2.14
CA LEU A 51 -6.92 -6.01 -1.92
C LEU A 51 -7.27 -6.70 -3.25
N ALA A 52 -7.70 -5.92 -4.24
CA ALA A 52 -8.00 -6.44 -5.57
C ALA A 52 -6.76 -7.07 -6.21
N THR A 53 -5.59 -6.44 -6.08
CA THR A 53 -4.32 -6.95 -6.63
C THR A 53 -3.91 -8.25 -5.93
N LEU A 54 -3.97 -8.31 -4.59
CA LEU A 54 -3.63 -9.51 -3.83
C LEU A 54 -4.57 -10.69 -4.12
N ALA A 55 -5.85 -10.43 -4.32
CA ALA A 55 -6.81 -11.45 -4.71
C ALA A 55 -6.60 -11.93 -6.15
N LEU A 56 -6.26 -11.02 -7.07
CA LEU A 56 -5.88 -11.38 -8.44
C LEU A 56 -4.63 -12.26 -8.47
N ASP A 57 -3.60 -11.93 -7.67
CA ASP A 57 -2.38 -12.74 -7.58
C ASP A 57 -2.68 -14.15 -7.05
N GLU A 58 -3.56 -14.26 -6.05
CA GLU A 58 -4.00 -15.56 -5.55
C GLU A 58 -4.77 -16.37 -6.61
N LEU A 59 -5.65 -15.73 -7.39
CA LEU A 59 -6.35 -16.39 -8.50
C LEU A 59 -5.39 -16.79 -9.63
N THR A 60 -4.39 -15.95 -9.92
CA THR A 60 -3.35 -16.23 -10.93
C THR A 60 -2.54 -17.45 -10.53
N HIS A 61 -2.16 -17.53 -9.24
CA HIS A 61 -1.48 -18.70 -8.70
C HIS A 61 -2.29 -20.00 -8.84
N ARG A 62 -3.63 -19.89 -8.85
CA ARG A 62 -4.55 -21.03 -9.04
C ARG A 62 -4.92 -21.30 -10.51
N GLY A 63 -4.46 -20.47 -11.45
CA GLY A 63 -4.84 -20.55 -12.87
C GLY A 63 -6.31 -20.18 -13.14
N ALA A 64 -6.92 -19.34 -12.29
CA ALA A 64 -8.34 -18.98 -12.33
C ALA A 64 -8.58 -17.45 -12.39
N ASP A 65 -7.70 -16.71 -13.07
CA ASP A 65 -7.62 -15.25 -13.05
C ASP A 65 -8.32 -14.54 -14.21
N LEU A 66 -8.74 -15.25 -15.26
CA LEU A 66 -9.30 -14.65 -16.48
C LEU A 66 -10.43 -13.66 -16.18
N ASN A 67 -11.44 -14.06 -15.41
CA ASN A 67 -12.57 -13.20 -15.07
C ASN A 67 -12.16 -12.01 -14.19
N ALA A 68 -11.20 -12.22 -13.29
CA ALA A 68 -10.66 -11.15 -12.46
C ALA A 68 -9.92 -10.11 -13.31
N ARG A 69 -9.09 -10.53 -14.26
CA ARG A 69 -8.43 -9.61 -15.22
C ARG A 69 -9.43 -8.79 -16.03
N MET A 70 -10.53 -9.41 -16.49
CA MET A 70 -11.58 -8.68 -17.17
C MET A 70 -12.22 -7.59 -16.29
N LYS A 71 -12.31 -7.79 -14.97
CA LYS A 71 -12.83 -6.78 -14.04
C LYS A 71 -11.89 -5.58 -13.92
N PHE A 72 -10.58 -5.80 -13.83
CA PHE A 72 -9.58 -4.73 -13.90
C PHE A 72 -9.67 -3.94 -15.21
N ALA A 73 -9.72 -4.64 -16.34
CA ALA A 73 -9.84 -4.02 -17.66
C ALA A 73 -11.12 -3.18 -17.79
N ARG A 74 -12.27 -3.69 -17.32
CA ARG A 74 -13.55 -2.96 -17.32
C ARG A 74 -13.54 -1.73 -16.41
N ALA A 75 -12.81 -1.79 -15.30
CA ALA A 75 -12.61 -0.65 -14.41
C ALA A 75 -11.59 0.37 -14.97
N ASN A 76 -10.88 0.02 -16.05
CA ASN A 76 -9.77 0.81 -16.60
C ASN A 76 -8.68 1.10 -15.55
N VAL A 77 -8.38 0.10 -14.73
CA VAL A 77 -7.37 0.16 -13.66
C VAL A 77 -6.43 -1.03 -13.84
N GLU A 78 -5.12 -0.78 -13.74
CA GLU A 78 -4.10 -1.83 -13.76
C GLU A 78 -3.85 -2.36 -12.34
N PRO A 79 -3.58 -3.67 -12.15
CA PRO A 79 -3.11 -4.19 -10.87
C PRO A 79 -1.72 -3.64 -10.52
N VAL A 80 -1.37 -3.64 -9.24
CA VAL A 80 -0.04 -3.20 -8.78
C VAL A 80 1.00 -4.30 -9.02
N ALA A 81 1.60 -4.31 -10.21
CA ALA A 81 2.47 -5.39 -10.69
C ALA A 81 3.65 -5.74 -9.76
N TRP A 82 4.18 -4.77 -9.02
CA TRP A 82 5.32 -4.97 -8.12
C TRP A 82 4.92 -5.40 -6.70
N LEU A 83 3.61 -5.45 -6.37
CA LEU A 83 3.14 -5.61 -4.98
C LEU A 83 3.61 -6.93 -4.35
N THR A 84 3.48 -8.06 -5.06
CA THR A 84 3.88 -9.36 -4.50
C THR A 84 5.38 -9.44 -4.22
N GLN A 85 6.23 -8.94 -5.13
CA GLN A 85 7.68 -8.91 -4.92
C GLN A 85 8.05 -7.96 -3.77
N ALA A 86 7.41 -6.78 -3.70
CA ALA A 86 7.63 -5.82 -2.63
C ALA A 86 7.29 -6.42 -1.26
N ARG A 87 6.18 -7.17 -1.16
CA ARG A 87 5.80 -7.87 0.08
C ARG A 87 6.83 -8.92 0.48
N GLN A 88 7.32 -9.71 -0.47
CA GLN A 88 8.36 -10.70 -0.21
C GLN A 88 9.63 -10.03 0.34
N ALA A 89 10.07 -8.93 -0.28
CA ALA A 89 11.26 -8.20 0.16
C ALA A 89 11.08 -7.56 1.54
N VAL A 90 9.92 -6.99 1.84
CA VAL A 90 9.64 -6.43 3.17
C VAL A 90 9.63 -7.53 4.23
N LEU A 91 8.96 -8.66 3.97
CA LEU A 91 8.92 -9.77 4.94
C LEU A 91 10.30 -10.40 5.16
N ALA A 92 11.13 -10.49 4.11
CA ALA A 92 12.51 -10.98 4.22
C ALA A 92 13.44 -9.96 4.90
N GLY A 93 13.26 -8.67 4.62
CA GLY A 93 14.06 -7.57 5.15
C GLY A 93 13.76 -7.24 6.62
N PHE A 94 12.63 -7.68 7.14
CA PHE A 94 12.18 -7.46 8.52
C PHE A 94 11.71 -8.76 9.19
N PRO A 95 12.61 -9.73 9.40
CA PRO A 95 12.26 -10.97 10.09
C PRO A 95 11.86 -10.67 11.54
N GLU A 96 11.03 -11.54 12.14
CA GLU A 96 10.48 -11.34 13.49
C GLU A 96 11.55 -11.10 14.57
N THR A 97 12.74 -11.67 14.39
CA THR A 97 13.91 -11.46 15.27
C THR A 97 14.45 -10.03 15.27
N VAL A 98 14.16 -9.26 14.22
CA VAL A 98 14.58 -7.85 14.06
C VAL A 98 13.45 -6.89 14.44
N LEU A 99 12.22 -7.39 14.50
CA LEU A 99 11.04 -6.57 14.80
C LEU A 99 10.92 -6.35 16.32
N GLU A 100 11.53 -5.28 16.83
CA GLU A 100 11.14 -4.72 18.13
C GLU A 100 9.75 -4.08 17.99
N LYS A 101 8.69 -4.90 18.03
CA LYS A 101 7.29 -4.44 17.98
C LYS A 101 6.89 -3.77 19.29
N SER A 102 7.50 -2.63 19.57
CA SER A 102 7.30 -1.86 20.79
C SER A 102 7.18 -0.38 20.46
N GLY A 103 6.26 0.30 21.15
CA GLY A 103 6.04 1.73 21.02
C GLY A 103 4.79 2.12 20.24
N THR A 104 4.78 3.38 19.80
CA THR A 104 3.62 4.05 19.19
C THR A 104 3.95 4.64 17.81
N GLY A 105 5.13 4.31 17.27
CA GLY A 105 5.54 4.72 15.94
C GLY A 105 4.85 3.88 14.87
N THR A 106 4.73 4.44 13.68
CA THR A 106 4.21 3.76 12.50
C THR A 106 5.06 4.12 11.29
N VAL A 107 5.62 3.11 10.62
CA VAL A 107 6.13 3.25 9.24
C VAL A 107 5.05 2.80 8.27
N TYR A 108 4.92 3.48 7.15
CA TYR A 108 3.84 3.22 6.20
C TYR A 108 4.28 3.42 4.76
N VAL A 109 3.54 2.77 3.87
CA VAL A 109 3.66 2.90 2.43
C VAL A 109 2.31 3.35 1.88
N LEU A 110 2.32 4.42 1.09
CA LEU A 110 1.17 4.86 0.31
C LEU A 110 1.41 4.52 -1.15
N LEU A 111 0.41 3.88 -1.76
CA LEU A 111 0.32 3.76 -3.20
C LEU A 111 0.06 5.14 -3.79
N ARG A 112 0.80 5.51 -4.84
CA ARG A 112 0.61 6.79 -5.53
C ARG A 112 0.64 6.63 -7.04
N SER A 113 -0.18 7.43 -7.71
CA SER A 113 -0.20 7.57 -9.17
C SER A 113 0.69 8.73 -9.62
N GLY A 114 0.47 9.18 -10.86
CA GLY A 114 1.13 10.35 -11.44
C GLY A 114 2.41 10.03 -12.21
N TYR A 115 2.63 8.75 -12.52
CA TYR A 115 3.75 8.28 -13.31
C TYR A 115 3.31 7.83 -14.71
N THR A 116 4.20 7.93 -15.67
CA THR A 116 3.97 7.49 -17.06
C THR A 116 4.09 5.97 -17.17
N ARG A 117 3.64 5.38 -18.28
CA ARG A 117 3.75 3.94 -18.54
C ARG A 117 5.20 3.43 -18.41
N GLU A 118 6.17 4.24 -18.81
CA GLU A 118 7.62 3.97 -18.75
C GLU A 118 8.15 3.89 -17.31
N ASN A 119 7.54 4.61 -16.37
CA ASN A 119 7.92 4.63 -14.96
C ASN A 119 7.01 3.75 -14.10
N GLY A 120 6.17 2.91 -14.73
CA GLY A 120 5.08 2.20 -14.09
C GLY A 120 3.91 3.13 -13.73
N PHE A 121 2.67 2.65 -13.81
CA PHE A 121 1.49 3.45 -13.46
C PHE A 121 1.43 3.87 -11.98
N TYR A 122 2.10 3.11 -11.11
CA TYR A 122 2.11 3.31 -9.68
C TYR A 122 3.53 3.29 -9.10
N GLY A 123 3.76 4.15 -8.11
CA GLY A 123 4.92 4.10 -7.24
C GLY A 123 4.53 4.06 -5.77
N ALA A 124 5.54 4.07 -4.92
CA ALA A 124 5.39 4.05 -3.47
C ALA A 124 5.88 5.36 -2.86
N TYR A 125 5.14 5.86 -1.87
CA TYR A 125 5.66 6.81 -0.90
C TYR A 125 5.83 6.11 0.44
N VAL A 126 7.05 6.09 0.94
CA VAL A 126 7.41 5.59 2.26
C VAL A 126 7.46 6.77 3.21
N GLY A 127 6.90 6.58 4.40
CA GLY A 127 6.92 7.61 5.43
C GLY A 127 6.83 7.01 6.82
N SER A 128 7.07 7.84 7.82
CA SER A 128 6.84 7.49 9.20
C SER A 128 6.01 8.53 9.96
N THR A 129 5.41 8.12 11.08
CA THR A 129 4.54 8.96 11.89
C THR A 129 4.41 8.41 13.32
N ARG A 130 4.01 9.27 14.26
CA ARG A 130 3.56 8.88 15.62
C ARG A 130 2.03 8.90 15.76
N LYS A 131 1.33 9.23 14.67
CA LYS A 131 -0.14 9.27 14.58
C LYS A 131 -0.63 7.95 14.01
N SER A 132 -1.93 7.71 14.10
CA SER A 132 -2.52 6.63 13.31
C SER A 132 -2.30 6.87 11.81
N LEU A 133 -2.20 5.77 11.05
CA LEU A 133 -2.01 5.82 9.61
C LEU A 133 -3.16 6.59 8.92
N ASP A 134 -4.40 6.35 9.35
CA ASP A 134 -5.57 7.10 8.85
C ASP A 134 -5.44 8.62 9.09
N GLN A 135 -5.03 9.03 10.30
CA GLN A 135 -4.82 10.45 10.59
C GLN A 135 -3.71 11.03 9.70
N ARG A 136 -2.60 10.31 9.52
CA ARG A 136 -1.48 10.76 8.68
C ARG A 136 -1.87 10.82 7.20
N PHE A 137 -2.64 9.86 6.72
CA PHE A 137 -3.16 9.83 5.34
C PHE A 137 -4.06 11.03 5.09
N ARG A 138 -4.98 11.35 6.01
CA ARG A 138 -5.83 12.54 5.93
C ARG A 138 -5.04 13.85 5.89
N GLU A 139 -3.91 13.93 6.61
CA GLU A 139 -3.01 15.09 6.51
C GLU A 139 -2.38 15.23 5.12
N HIS A 140 -1.93 14.12 4.52
CA HIS A 140 -1.39 14.12 3.16
C HIS A 140 -2.46 14.49 2.13
N ALA A 141 -3.67 13.93 2.26
CA ALA A 141 -4.79 14.19 1.38
C ALA A 141 -5.25 15.66 1.43
N LYS A 142 -5.24 16.28 2.62
CA LYS A 142 -5.59 17.70 2.81
C LYS A 142 -4.58 18.64 2.14
N GLY A 143 -3.32 18.23 1.99
CA GLY A 143 -2.25 19.07 1.47
C GLY A 143 -1.70 20.07 2.48
N GLY A 144 -0.88 21.01 1.98
CA GLY A 144 -0.20 22.03 2.79
C GLY A 144 1.13 21.57 3.40
N ALA A 145 1.66 22.34 4.35
CA ALA A 145 3.02 22.15 4.90
C ALA A 145 3.26 20.78 5.56
N LYS A 146 2.20 20.08 5.98
CA LYS A 146 2.30 18.76 6.61
C LYS A 146 2.24 17.60 5.62
N ALA A 147 1.86 17.86 4.37
CA ALA A 147 1.77 16.87 3.32
C ALA A 147 3.11 16.74 2.59
N ALA A 148 3.52 15.50 2.29
CA ALA A 148 4.66 15.32 1.40
C ALA A 148 4.28 15.74 -0.03
N ARG A 149 5.29 16.20 -0.79
CA ARG A 149 5.08 16.82 -2.11
C ARG A 149 4.29 15.89 -3.03
N GLY A 150 3.19 16.42 -3.58
CA GLY A 150 2.35 15.74 -4.56
C GLY A 150 1.33 14.74 -3.99
N LEU A 151 1.41 14.35 -2.71
CA LEU A 151 0.49 13.33 -2.17
C LEU A 151 -0.97 13.78 -2.10
N ALA A 152 -1.23 15.06 -1.88
CA ALA A 152 -2.59 15.61 -1.92
C ALA A 152 -3.30 15.33 -3.26
N ARG A 153 -2.52 15.28 -4.36
CA ARG A 153 -3.04 14.99 -5.69
C ARG A 153 -3.00 13.49 -6.00
N TYR A 154 -1.86 12.85 -5.72
CA TYR A 154 -1.50 11.55 -6.30
C TYR A 154 -1.60 10.36 -5.34
N ALA A 155 -1.80 10.54 -4.03
CA ALA A 155 -1.96 9.42 -3.11
C ALA A 155 -3.28 8.67 -3.38
N ILE A 156 -3.21 7.36 -3.53
CA ILE A 156 -4.37 6.49 -3.78
C ILE A 156 -4.86 5.92 -2.46
N GLU A 157 -4.06 5.07 -1.82
CA GLU A 157 -4.41 4.39 -0.57
C GLU A 157 -3.14 3.95 0.18
N PRO A 158 -3.21 3.62 1.48
CA PRO A 158 -2.15 2.90 2.16
C PRO A 158 -2.07 1.44 1.71
N LEU A 159 -0.85 0.89 1.65
CA LEU A 159 -0.60 -0.51 1.35
C LEU A 159 -0.38 -1.30 2.64
N TYR A 160 -1.47 -1.78 3.25
CA TYR A 160 -1.45 -2.45 4.55
C TYR A 160 -0.58 -3.69 4.59
N SER A 161 -0.44 -4.41 3.47
CA SER A 161 0.44 -5.56 3.34
C SER A 161 1.93 -5.25 3.43
N LEU A 162 2.31 -3.98 3.24
CA LEU A 162 3.67 -3.47 3.42
C LEU A 162 3.85 -2.74 4.76
N CYS A 163 2.76 -2.43 5.46
CA CYS A 163 2.78 -1.67 6.72
C CYS A 163 2.54 -2.55 7.94
N LEU A 164 1.42 -3.28 7.98
CA LEU A 164 0.95 -3.97 9.18
C LEU A 164 1.94 -5.02 9.72
N PRO A 165 2.65 -5.81 8.89
CA PRO A 165 3.62 -6.77 9.41
C PRO A 165 4.73 -6.14 10.25
N LEU A 166 5.08 -4.88 9.95
CA LEU A 166 6.20 -4.14 10.57
C LEU A 166 5.81 -3.42 11.86
N ASN A 167 4.54 -3.04 12.00
CA ASN A 167 4.09 -2.13 13.03
C ASN A 167 3.53 -2.86 14.27
N PRO A 168 3.51 -2.20 15.45
CA PRO A 168 4.09 -0.88 15.74
C PRO A 168 5.62 -0.89 15.76
N VAL A 169 6.24 0.28 15.61
CA VAL A 169 7.69 0.47 15.66
C VAL A 169 8.09 1.49 16.74
N PRO A 170 9.37 1.55 17.15
CA PRO A 170 9.82 2.53 18.13
C PRO A 170 9.53 3.98 17.69
N ALA A 171 8.97 4.79 18.60
CA ALA A 171 8.56 6.17 18.30
C ALA A 171 9.69 7.22 18.39
N ARG A 172 10.86 6.83 18.93
CA ARG A 172 12.03 7.74 19.02
C ARG A 172 12.46 8.14 17.62
N ARG A 173 12.69 9.45 17.39
CA ARG A 173 12.87 10.02 16.04
C ARG A 173 13.94 9.26 15.23
N ALA A 174 15.15 9.10 15.76
CA ALA A 174 16.24 8.41 15.07
C ALA A 174 15.87 6.96 14.70
N LYS A 175 15.19 6.23 15.59
CA LYS A 175 14.72 4.87 15.30
C LYS A 175 13.61 4.87 14.26
N LEU A 176 12.69 5.81 14.34
CA LEU A 176 11.61 5.93 13.37
C LEU A 176 12.15 6.22 11.95
N GLU A 177 13.16 7.10 11.84
CA GLU A 177 13.88 7.40 10.59
C GLU A 177 14.69 6.21 10.06
N GLU A 178 15.33 5.42 10.95
CA GLU A 178 16.02 4.18 10.60
C GLU A 178 15.07 3.15 9.99
N TRP A 179 13.89 2.96 10.60
CA TRP A 179 12.87 2.04 10.08
C TRP A 179 12.27 2.52 8.75
N GLU A 180 12.03 3.83 8.60
CA GLU A 180 11.59 4.43 7.34
C GLU A 180 12.61 4.19 6.22
N THR A 181 13.90 4.44 6.52
CA THR A 181 15.02 4.24 5.61
C THR A 181 15.13 2.79 5.16
N ARG A 182 15.13 1.84 6.09
CA ARG A 182 15.20 0.41 5.78
C ARG A 182 14.02 -0.07 4.93
N LEU A 183 12.81 0.44 5.21
CA LEU A 183 11.63 0.13 4.41
C LEU A 183 11.76 0.70 2.98
N HIS A 184 12.29 1.93 2.85
CA HIS A 184 12.60 2.52 1.55
C HIS A 184 13.59 1.65 0.77
N GLU A 185 14.70 1.27 1.39
CA GLU A 185 15.76 0.45 0.75
C GLU A 185 15.24 -0.92 0.30
N CYS A 186 14.36 -1.55 1.08
CA CYS A 186 13.71 -2.81 0.69
C CYS A 186 12.85 -2.67 -0.57
N LEU A 187 12.22 -1.51 -0.77
CA LEU A 187 11.30 -1.26 -1.88
C LEU A 187 11.99 -0.68 -3.12
N ALA A 188 13.07 0.08 -2.96
CA ALA A 188 13.78 0.77 -4.03
C ALA A 188 14.21 -0.13 -5.22
N PRO A 189 14.68 -1.38 -5.02
CA PRO A 189 15.06 -2.23 -6.16
C PRO A 189 13.87 -2.85 -6.90
N ILE A 190 12.65 -2.77 -6.35
CA ILE A 190 11.48 -3.50 -6.84
C ILE A 190 10.41 -2.56 -7.39
N VAL A 191 10.18 -1.45 -6.70
CA VAL A 191 9.16 -0.48 -7.08
C VAL A 191 9.79 0.54 -8.03
N PRO A 192 9.24 0.73 -9.25
CA PRO A 192 9.82 1.62 -10.26
C PRO A 192 10.11 3.04 -9.76
N LYS A 193 9.27 3.54 -8.84
CA LYS A 193 9.52 4.80 -8.15
C LYS A 193 9.14 4.72 -6.68
N VAL A 194 10.14 4.81 -5.82
CA VAL A 194 9.99 5.02 -4.38
C VAL A 194 10.35 6.48 -4.04
N THR A 195 9.57 7.08 -3.16
CA THR A 195 9.79 8.42 -2.60
C THR A 195 9.60 8.36 -1.10
N GLY A 196 10.24 9.24 -0.34
CA GLY A 196 10.20 9.22 1.14
C GLY A 196 11.43 9.92 1.69
N ASP A 197 11.47 10.14 3.00
CA ASP A 197 12.64 10.71 3.64
C ASP A 197 13.60 9.57 4.00
N VAL A 198 14.83 9.61 3.46
CA VAL A 198 15.88 8.62 3.71
C VAL A 198 16.96 9.30 4.53
N ALA A 199 17.29 8.73 5.70
CA ALA A 199 18.41 9.19 6.51
C ALA A 199 19.69 8.51 6.00
N TYR A 200 20.63 9.31 5.50
CA TYR A 200 21.98 8.88 5.14
C TYR A 200 22.96 9.13 6.28
#